data_AF-A0A8B2NEQ1-F1
#
_entry.id   AF-A0A8B2NEQ1-F1
#
_cell.length_a   1.000
_cell.length_b   1.000
_cell.length_c   1.000
_cell.angle_alpha   90.00
_cell.angle_beta   90.00
_cell.angle_gamma   90.00
#
_symmetry.space_group_name_H-M   'P 1'
#
loop_
_entity.id
_entity.type
_entity.pdbx_description
1 polymer ?
#
loop_
_entity_poly.entity_id
_entity_poly.type
_entity_poly.pdbx_seq_one_letter_code
_entity_poly.pdbx_strand_id
1 'polypeptide(L)'
;MLAQDSPETAKALEHAAATIAAGQTLSEQSEGTQAKHTSDIRGKLAEARVDIHARFAMLDEQLADVPDGAERVRLMRQIAALKAEAAPHMRGSELRDFQRSEAPGRYEGIAATDAASTALKANADEAVRQIAERYDVNGEATVERYSGGRPSKALAAQYGEAEARERRHTRRRRGALRETPERCQGALRRMHEEIAAIYRDAWGKARTGVAAEAEPPRLPQPLRGGCNKGSAADRLEKVSTRKAEAEQQGQERVKQEWKNAERKTRERGGRGL
;
A
#
# COMPACT_ATOMS: atom_id res chain seq x y z
N MET A 1 68.27 -13.80 -47.29
CA MET A 1 69.08 -14.97 -47.69
C MET A 1 68.30 -16.28 -47.78
N LEU A 2 67.08 -16.43 -47.25
CA LEU A 2 66.27 -17.66 -47.43
C LEU A 2 65.65 -17.85 -48.84
N ALA A 3 65.52 -16.79 -49.63
CA ALA A 3 64.92 -16.85 -50.97
C ALA A 3 65.86 -17.43 -52.05
N GLN A 4 67.17 -17.50 -51.79
CA GLN A 4 68.17 -17.98 -52.76
C GLN A 4 68.58 -19.45 -52.54
N ASP A 5 68.51 -19.97 -51.30
CA ASP A 5 69.03 -21.31 -50.98
C ASP A 5 67.95 -22.43 -50.90
N SER A 6 66.67 -22.08 -50.81
CA SER A 6 65.56 -23.07 -50.86
C SER A 6 64.24 -22.42 -51.29
N PRO A 7 64.03 -22.19 -52.59
CA PRO A 7 62.88 -21.45 -53.12
C PRO A 7 61.53 -22.13 -52.84
N GLU A 8 61.52 -23.46 -52.69
CA GLU A 8 60.31 -24.21 -52.33
C GLU A 8 59.86 -23.91 -50.90
N THR A 9 60.80 -23.78 -49.96
CA THR A 9 60.49 -23.43 -48.56
C THR A 9 60.01 -21.99 -48.43
N ALA A 10 60.57 -21.07 -49.22
CA ALA A 10 60.12 -19.68 -49.29
C ALA A 10 58.68 -19.58 -49.82
N LYS A 11 58.36 -20.31 -50.91
CA LYS A 11 57.00 -20.38 -51.45
C LYS A 11 56.00 -21.01 -50.47
N ALA A 12 56.41 -22.06 -49.75
CA ALA A 12 55.57 -22.70 -48.74
C ALA A 12 55.26 -21.75 -47.57
N LEU A 13 56.25 -20.96 -47.13
CA LEU A 13 56.07 -19.95 -46.09
C LEU A 13 55.21 -18.77 -46.55
N GLU A 14 55.37 -18.30 -47.80
CA GLU A 14 54.50 -17.27 -48.39
C GLU A 14 53.04 -17.74 -48.49
N HIS A 15 52.82 -18.99 -48.92
CA HIS A 15 51.49 -19.59 -48.96
C HIS A 15 50.88 -19.74 -47.56
N ALA A 16 51.67 -20.17 -46.57
CA ALA A 16 51.23 -20.28 -45.18
C ALA A 16 50.88 -18.90 -44.59
N ALA A 17 51.70 -17.87 -44.84
CA ALA A 17 51.43 -16.50 -44.41
C ALA A 17 50.16 -15.94 -45.05
N ALA A 18 49.96 -16.17 -46.35
CA ALA A 18 48.73 -15.77 -47.05
C ALA A 18 47.49 -16.47 -46.48
N THR A 19 47.60 -17.76 -46.14
CA THR A 19 46.51 -18.53 -45.52
C THR A 19 46.17 -18.01 -44.12
N ILE A 20 47.17 -17.69 -43.31
CA ILE A 20 46.98 -17.09 -41.97
C ILE A 20 46.32 -15.71 -42.08
N ALA A 21 46.78 -14.86 -43.01
CA ALA A 21 46.18 -13.55 -43.25
C ALA A 21 44.71 -13.65 -43.72
N ALA A 22 44.40 -14.63 -44.59
CA ALA A 22 43.02 -14.92 -44.99
C ALA A 22 42.17 -15.41 -43.79
N GLY A 23 42.74 -16.23 -42.91
CA GLY A 23 42.07 -16.65 -41.67
C GLY A 23 41.79 -15.48 -40.70
N GLN A 24 42.73 -14.54 -40.56
CA GLN A 24 42.56 -13.35 -39.72
C GLN A 24 41.46 -12.42 -40.24
N THR A 25 41.42 -12.17 -41.54
CA THR A 25 40.36 -11.33 -42.14
C THR A 25 38.97 -11.94 -42.02
N LEU A 26 38.84 -13.27 -42.15
CA LEU A 26 37.58 -13.98 -41.88
C LEU A 26 37.17 -13.90 -40.40
N SER A 27 38.13 -13.98 -39.47
CA SER A 27 37.87 -13.82 -38.03
C SER A 27 37.38 -12.41 -37.70
N GLU A 28 38.05 -11.37 -38.20
CA GLU A 28 37.67 -9.97 -37.99
C GLU A 28 36.30 -9.64 -38.61
N GLN A 29 35.99 -10.20 -39.78
CA GLN A 29 34.67 -10.05 -40.41
C GLN A 29 33.57 -10.76 -39.61
N SER A 30 33.86 -11.95 -39.08
CA SER A 30 32.95 -12.70 -38.21
C SER A 30 32.67 -11.92 -36.91
N GLU A 31 33.71 -11.43 -36.25
CA GLU A 31 33.61 -10.61 -35.04
C GLU A 31 32.85 -9.31 -35.29
N GLY A 32 33.13 -8.61 -36.40
CA GLY A 32 32.40 -7.41 -36.80
C GLY A 32 30.93 -7.66 -37.08
N THR A 33 30.60 -8.82 -37.67
CA THR A 33 29.20 -9.23 -37.93
C THR A 33 28.47 -9.59 -36.63
N GLN A 34 29.14 -10.32 -35.72
CA GLN A 34 28.60 -10.62 -34.38
C GLN A 34 28.39 -9.35 -33.54
N ALA A 35 29.34 -8.40 -33.58
CA ALA A 35 29.23 -7.12 -32.89
C ALA A 35 28.03 -6.30 -33.39
N LYS A 36 27.82 -6.22 -34.71
CA LYS A 36 26.64 -5.57 -35.29
C LYS A 36 25.33 -6.27 -34.91
N HIS A 37 25.28 -7.60 -35.03
CA HIS A 37 24.09 -8.36 -34.68
C HIS A 37 23.72 -8.20 -33.19
N THR A 38 24.72 -8.17 -32.30
CA THR A 38 24.49 -7.91 -30.86
C THR A 38 24.07 -6.48 -30.57
N SER A 39 24.56 -5.47 -31.30
CA SER A 39 24.07 -4.09 -31.17
C SER A 39 22.61 -3.96 -31.61
N ASP A 40 22.24 -4.63 -32.71
CA ASP A 40 20.87 -4.58 -33.24
C ASP A 40 19.87 -5.24 -32.28
N ILE A 41 20.22 -6.39 -31.70
CA ILE A 41 19.41 -7.05 -30.66
C ILE A 41 19.27 -6.16 -29.43
N ARG A 42 20.36 -5.50 -28.98
CA ARG A 42 20.30 -4.58 -27.85
C ARG A 42 19.40 -3.38 -28.13
N GLY A 43 19.44 -2.85 -29.36
CA GLY A 43 18.56 -1.78 -29.82
C GLY A 43 17.09 -2.19 -29.76
N LYS A 44 16.74 -3.31 -30.39
CA LYS A 44 15.37 -3.86 -30.37
C LYS A 44 14.86 -4.16 -28.95
N LEU A 45 15.74 -4.65 -28.06
CA LEU A 45 15.39 -4.89 -26.67
C LEU A 45 15.16 -3.59 -25.89
N ALA A 46 15.88 -2.51 -26.21
CA ALA A 46 15.66 -1.21 -25.61
C ALA A 46 14.32 -0.61 -26.07
N GLU A 47 14.01 -0.68 -27.37
CA GLU A 47 12.71 -0.26 -27.93
C GLU A 47 11.55 -1.03 -27.29
N ALA A 48 11.65 -2.37 -27.23
CA ALA A 48 10.62 -3.20 -26.61
C ALA A 48 10.37 -2.83 -25.14
N ARG A 49 11.41 -2.45 -24.38
CA ARG A 49 11.25 -1.98 -22.99
C ARG A 49 10.51 -0.63 -22.93
N VAL A 50 10.84 0.31 -23.81
CA VAL A 50 10.13 1.59 -23.89
C VAL A 50 8.65 1.37 -24.20
N ASP A 51 8.35 0.50 -25.17
CA ASP A 51 6.98 0.14 -25.53
C ASP A 51 6.21 -0.50 -24.36
N ILE A 52 6.84 -1.41 -23.62
CA ILE A 52 6.25 -2.03 -22.43
C ILE A 52 5.94 -0.98 -21.36
N HIS A 53 6.85 -0.04 -21.10
CA HIS A 53 6.59 1.06 -20.17
C HIS A 53 5.41 1.92 -20.62
N ALA A 54 5.34 2.29 -21.89
CA ALA A 54 4.23 3.05 -22.45
C ALA A 54 2.89 2.32 -22.30
N ARG A 55 2.88 1.00 -22.55
CA ARG A 55 1.67 0.17 -22.36
C ARG A 55 1.23 0.11 -20.91
N PHE A 56 2.16 -0.01 -19.95
CA PHE A 56 1.80 0.04 -18.53
C PHE A 56 1.24 1.40 -18.11
N ALA A 57 1.80 2.49 -18.61
CA ALA A 57 1.27 3.84 -18.35
C ALA A 57 -0.15 3.98 -18.90
N MET A 58 -0.40 3.50 -20.12
CA MET A 58 -1.73 3.49 -20.73
C MET A 58 -2.73 2.64 -19.93
N LEU A 59 -2.33 1.46 -19.44
CA LEU A 59 -3.18 0.63 -18.58
C LEU A 59 -3.53 1.32 -17.26
N ASP A 60 -2.56 2.01 -16.64
CA ASP A 60 -2.80 2.77 -15.41
C ASP A 60 -3.74 3.97 -15.65
N GLU A 61 -3.61 4.63 -16.81
CA GLU A 61 -4.50 5.72 -17.23
C GLU A 61 -5.93 5.22 -17.46
N GLN A 62 -6.10 4.13 -18.23
CA GLN A 62 -7.41 3.51 -18.44
C GLN A 62 -8.04 3.05 -17.13
N LEU A 63 -7.24 2.57 -16.17
CA LEU A 63 -7.71 2.17 -14.84
C LEU A 63 -8.17 3.37 -13.99
N ALA A 64 -7.71 4.59 -14.28
CA ALA A 64 -8.15 5.80 -13.60
C ALA A 64 -9.59 6.18 -13.99
N ASP A 65 -10.03 5.83 -15.19
CA ASP A 65 -11.39 6.06 -15.68
C ASP A 65 -12.41 5.05 -15.15
N VAL A 66 -11.94 3.89 -14.68
CA VAL A 66 -12.80 2.88 -14.05
C VAL A 66 -13.28 3.40 -12.70
N PRO A 67 -14.61 3.38 -12.42
CA PRO A 67 -15.13 3.80 -11.12
C PRO A 67 -14.58 2.99 -9.95
N ASP A 68 -14.44 3.61 -8.78
CA ASP A 68 -14.00 2.91 -7.56
C ASP A 68 -15.01 1.80 -7.19
N GLY A 69 -14.51 0.57 -7.05
CA GLY A 69 -15.31 -0.62 -6.80
C GLY A 69 -14.48 -1.91 -6.91
N ALA A 70 -15.14 -3.06 -6.73
CA ALA A 70 -14.49 -4.36 -6.81
C ALA A 70 -13.80 -4.60 -8.16
N GLU A 71 -14.43 -4.22 -9.27
CA GLU A 71 -13.87 -4.44 -10.60
C GLU A 71 -12.55 -3.70 -10.81
N ARG A 72 -12.48 -2.44 -10.37
CA ARG A 72 -11.24 -1.66 -10.37
C ARG A 72 -10.13 -2.35 -9.58
N VAL A 73 -10.45 -2.93 -8.43
CA VAL A 73 -9.49 -3.67 -7.60
C VAL A 73 -8.97 -4.93 -8.29
N ARG A 74 -9.82 -5.66 -9.03
CA ARG A 74 -9.41 -6.81 -9.84
C ARG A 74 -8.43 -6.41 -10.93
N LEU A 75 -8.75 -5.35 -11.68
CA LEU A 75 -7.88 -4.81 -12.72
C LEU A 75 -6.54 -4.32 -12.15
N MET A 76 -6.55 -3.62 -11.00
CA MET A 76 -5.32 -3.23 -10.30
C MET A 76 -4.43 -4.44 -10.00
N ARG A 77 -5.03 -5.54 -9.52
CA ARG A 77 -4.29 -6.78 -9.23
C ARG A 77 -3.72 -7.42 -10.50
N GLN A 78 -4.50 -7.47 -11.59
CA GLN A 78 -4.04 -8.01 -12.88
C GLN A 78 -2.89 -7.19 -13.46
N ILE A 79 -3.02 -5.85 -13.47
CA ILE A 79 -1.96 -4.94 -13.94
C ILE A 79 -0.70 -5.11 -13.08
N ALA A 80 -0.86 -5.21 -11.75
CA ALA A 80 0.26 -5.44 -10.85
C ALA A 80 0.96 -6.78 -11.09
N ALA A 81 0.21 -7.84 -11.44
CA ALA A 81 0.78 -9.13 -11.81
C ALA A 81 1.60 -9.02 -13.10
N LEU A 82 1.07 -8.38 -14.14
CA LEU A 82 1.80 -8.13 -15.40
C LEU A 82 3.09 -7.32 -15.15
N LYS A 83 3.03 -6.31 -14.28
CA LYS A 83 4.20 -5.51 -13.88
C LYS A 83 5.24 -6.35 -13.14
N ALA A 84 4.79 -7.26 -12.27
CA ALA A 84 5.69 -8.18 -11.55
C ALA A 84 6.37 -9.19 -12.49
N GLU A 85 5.63 -9.71 -13.47
CA GLU A 85 6.15 -10.62 -14.50
C GLU A 85 7.16 -9.92 -15.43
N ALA A 86 6.90 -8.66 -15.80
CA ALA A 86 7.81 -7.89 -16.66
C ALA A 86 9.09 -7.45 -15.92
N ALA A 87 9.02 -7.23 -14.61
CA ALA A 87 10.10 -6.63 -13.81
C ALA A 87 11.52 -7.23 -14.00
N PRO A 88 11.74 -8.56 -14.08
CA PRO A 88 13.07 -9.13 -14.32
C PRO A 88 13.69 -8.73 -15.66
N HIS A 89 12.86 -8.38 -16.63
CA HIS A 89 13.27 -8.10 -18.01
C HIS A 89 13.46 -6.60 -18.27
N MET A 90 12.96 -5.74 -17.38
CA MET A 90 13.09 -4.29 -17.46
C MET A 90 14.41 -3.80 -16.87
N ARG A 91 14.85 -2.61 -17.30
CA ARG A 91 15.96 -1.89 -16.66
C ARG A 91 15.38 -0.94 -15.60
N GLY A 92 16.07 -0.80 -14.47
CA GLY A 92 15.66 0.12 -13.40
C GLY A 92 14.95 -0.56 -12.23
N SER A 93 14.60 0.24 -11.22
CA SER A 93 14.00 -0.23 -9.96
C SER A 93 12.48 -0.06 -9.91
N GLU A 94 11.88 0.59 -10.90
CA GLU A 94 10.47 1.01 -10.87
C GLU A 94 9.49 -0.14 -10.66
N LEU A 95 9.74 -1.30 -11.30
CA LEU A 95 8.87 -2.47 -11.17
C LEU A 95 9.28 -3.42 -10.02
N ARG A 96 10.40 -3.17 -9.33
CA ARG A 96 10.91 -4.11 -8.30
C ARG A 96 9.95 -4.25 -7.13
N ASP A 97 9.27 -3.17 -6.75
CA ASP A 97 8.31 -3.21 -5.64
C ASP A 97 7.00 -3.93 -6.01
N PHE A 98 6.77 -4.27 -7.28
CA PHE A 98 5.71 -5.19 -7.70
C PHE A 98 6.09 -6.67 -7.51
N GLN A 99 7.38 -6.99 -7.37
CA GLN A 99 7.84 -8.36 -7.09
C GLN A 99 7.98 -8.66 -5.60
N ARG A 100 8.10 -7.61 -4.78
CA ARG A 100 8.26 -7.73 -3.33
C ARG A 100 6.90 -7.85 -2.69
N SER A 101 6.66 -8.94 -1.98
CA SER A 101 5.45 -9.08 -1.15
C SER A 101 5.40 -8.00 -0.07
N GLU A 102 4.20 -7.53 0.23
CA GLU A 102 3.95 -6.64 1.36
C GLU A 102 4.23 -7.33 2.70
N ALA A 103 4.37 -6.56 3.78
CA ALA A 103 4.48 -7.11 5.12
C ALA A 103 3.18 -7.87 5.52
N PRO A 104 3.27 -8.90 6.38
CA PRO A 104 2.09 -9.58 6.91
C PRO A 104 1.11 -8.63 7.60
N GLY A 105 -0.18 -8.95 7.54
CA GLY A 105 -1.22 -8.28 8.33
C GLY A 105 -2.04 -7.21 7.59
N ARG A 106 -1.80 -6.97 6.29
CA ARG A 106 -2.68 -6.18 5.42
C ARG A 106 -3.04 -6.98 4.18
N TYR A 107 -4.29 -6.80 3.72
CA TYR A 107 -4.80 -7.39 2.46
C TYR A 107 -4.57 -8.90 2.35
N GLU A 108 -4.65 -9.60 3.48
CA GLU A 108 -4.47 -11.05 3.57
C GLU A 108 -5.76 -11.64 4.12
N GLY A 109 -6.54 -12.25 3.23
CA GLY A 109 -7.80 -12.91 3.57
C GLY A 109 -7.63 -14.39 3.87
N ILE A 110 -8.75 -15.11 3.86
CA ILE A 110 -8.79 -16.57 3.92
C ILE A 110 -9.06 -17.15 2.52
N ALA A 111 -8.36 -18.23 2.19
CA ALA A 111 -8.64 -19.03 1.00
C ALA A 111 -9.80 -19.98 1.30
N ALA A 112 -10.73 -20.10 0.35
CA ALA A 112 -11.82 -21.07 0.43
C ALA A 112 -11.44 -22.31 -0.39
N THR A 113 -11.10 -23.40 0.30
CA THR A 113 -10.65 -24.67 -0.32
C THR A 113 -11.70 -25.77 -0.25
N ASP A 114 -12.68 -25.61 0.64
CA ASP A 114 -13.76 -26.58 0.90
C ASP A 114 -15.05 -25.82 1.31
N ALA A 115 -16.16 -26.55 1.47
CA ALA A 115 -17.45 -25.94 1.80
C ALA A 115 -17.45 -25.21 3.16
N ALA A 116 -16.71 -25.72 4.15
CA ALA A 116 -16.66 -25.12 5.49
C ALA A 116 -15.86 -23.81 5.49
N SER A 117 -14.68 -23.80 4.85
CA SER A 117 -13.87 -22.61 4.64
C SER A 117 -14.57 -21.58 3.73
N THR A 118 -15.40 -22.02 2.79
CA THR A 118 -16.25 -21.12 1.98
C THR A 118 -17.27 -20.38 2.83
N ALA A 119 -17.96 -21.08 3.74
CA ALA A 119 -18.93 -20.45 4.65
C ALA A 119 -18.24 -19.48 5.64
N LEU A 120 -17.09 -19.88 6.19
CA LEU A 120 -16.27 -19.00 7.03
C LEU A 120 -15.80 -17.76 6.26
N LYS A 121 -15.41 -17.92 4.99
CA LYS A 121 -15.01 -16.82 4.11
C LYS A 121 -16.17 -15.87 3.86
N ALA A 122 -17.35 -16.37 3.49
CA ALA A 122 -18.51 -15.54 3.25
C ALA A 122 -18.91 -14.70 4.48
N ASN A 123 -18.89 -15.32 5.67
CA ASN A 123 -19.18 -14.62 6.93
C ASN A 123 -18.11 -13.56 7.26
N ALA A 124 -16.83 -13.87 7.02
CA ALA A 124 -15.74 -12.91 7.20
C ALA A 124 -15.84 -11.75 6.21
N ASP A 125 -16.07 -12.03 4.93
CA ASP A 125 -16.20 -11.04 3.86
C ASP A 125 -17.39 -10.10 4.11
N GLU A 126 -18.52 -10.62 4.61
CA GLU A 126 -19.66 -9.80 5.06
C GLU A 126 -19.27 -8.85 6.20
N ALA A 127 -18.61 -9.37 7.25
CA ALA A 127 -18.16 -8.54 8.36
C ALA A 127 -17.14 -7.47 7.91
N VAL A 128 -16.26 -7.81 6.98
CA VAL A 128 -15.27 -6.89 6.38
C VAL A 128 -15.96 -5.78 5.59
N ARG A 129 -16.99 -6.10 4.80
CA ARG A 129 -17.79 -5.09 4.09
C ARG A 129 -18.36 -4.07 5.07
N GLN A 130 -18.98 -4.55 6.15
CA GLN A 130 -19.56 -3.69 7.19
C GLN A 130 -18.51 -2.86 7.93
N ILE A 131 -17.32 -3.42 8.21
CA ILE A 131 -16.21 -2.66 8.80
C ILE A 131 -15.81 -1.52 7.86
N ALA A 132 -15.52 -1.81 6.59
CA ALA A 132 -15.07 -0.81 5.63
C ALA A 132 -16.06 0.37 5.49
N GLU A 133 -17.36 0.07 5.42
CA GLU A 133 -18.41 1.09 5.32
C GLU A 133 -18.50 1.98 6.55
N ARG A 134 -18.30 1.43 7.77
CA ARG A 134 -18.18 2.24 9.01
C ARG A 134 -16.99 3.20 8.96
N TYR A 135 -15.94 2.83 8.23
CA TYR A 135 -14.75 3.65 8.01
C TYR A 135 -14.83 4.50 6.73
N ASP A 136 -16.02 4.69 6.16
CA ASP A 136 -16.28 5.50 4.95
C ASP A 136 -15.56 4.99 3.67
N VAL A 137 -15.09 3.74 3.65
CA VAL A 137 -14.40 3.09 2.52
C VAL A 137 -15.38 2.18 1.76
N ASN A 138 -15.16 1.93 0.46
CA ASN A 138 -16.04 1.05 -0.32
C ASN A 138 -15.92 -0.40 0.18
N GLY A 139 -17.02 -0.97 0.67
CA GLY A 139 -17.04 -2.31 1.25
C GLY A 139 -16.75 -3.42 0.25
N GLU A 140 -17.34 -3.39 -0.94
CA GLU A 140 -17.11 -4.39 -1.98
C GLU A 140 -15.67 -4.35 -2.50
N ALA A 141 -15.14 -3.15 -2.74
CA ALA A 141 -13.73 -2.97 -3.11
C ALA A 141 -12.80 -3.51 -2.02
N THR A 142 -13.14 -3.29 -0.75
CA THR A 142 -12.35 -3.79 0.38
C THR A 142 -12.35 -5.31 0.45
N VAL A 143 -13.50 -5.97 0.31
CA VAL A 143 -13.56 -7.43 0.23
C VAL A 143 -12.68 -7.96 -0.92
N GLU A 144 -12.74 -7.32 -2.09
CA GLU A 144 -11.91 -7.70 -3.23
C GLU A 144 -10.40 -7.51 -2.96
N ARG A 145 -9.99 -6.47 -2.22
CA ARG A 145 -8.57 -6.29 -1.83
C ARG A 145 -8.05 -7.48 -1.00
N TYR A 146 -8.91 -8.09 -0.20
CA TYR A 146 -8.62 -9.26 0.65
C TYR A 146 -8.98 -10.61 0.00
N SER A 147 -9.53 -10.63 -1.21
CA SER A 147 -10.00 -11.88 -1.86
C SER A 147 -8.85 -12.81 -2.26
N GLY A 148 -7.65 -12.27 -2.49
CA GLY A 148 -6.49 -13.00 -3.01
C GLY A 148 -5.40 -13.25 -1.97
N GLY A 149 -4.27 -13.77 -2.47
CA GLY A 149 -3.04 -13.85 -1.69
C GLY A 149 -2.45 -12.47 -1.40
N ARG A 150 -1.37 -12.45 -0.61
CA ARG A 150 -0.72 -11.21 -0.20
C ARG A 150 -0.30 -10.38 -1.42
N PRO A 151 -0.68 -9.08 -1.50
CA PRO A 151 -0.29 -8.24 -2.61
C PRO A 151 1.21 -7.92 -2.58
N SER A 152 1.70 -7.40 -3.70
CA SER A 152 3.01 -6.76 -3.75
C SER A 152 2.99 -5.42 -3.01
N LYS A 153 4.17 -4.93 -2.61
CA LYS A 153 4.34 -3.67 -1.89
C LYS A 153 3.79 -2.49 -2.68
N ALA A 154 4.05 -2.45 -3.99
CA ALA A 154 3.52 -1.41 -4.87
C ALA A 154 1.98 -1.47 -4.96
N LEU A 155 1.40 -2.68 -5.10
CA LEU A 155 -0.05 -2.84 -5.15
C LEU A 155 -0.72 -2.46 -3.82
N ALA A 156 -0.11 -2.82 -2.69
CA ALA A 156 -0.59 -2.45 -1.36
C ALA A 156 -0.61 -0.91 -1.16
N ALA A 157 0.41 -0.21 -1.65
CA ALA A 157 0.44 1.25 -1.65
C ALA A 157 -0.70 1.84 -2.51
N GLN A 158 -0.93 1.28 -3.71
CA GLN A 158 -2.02 1.71 -4.59
C GLN A 158 -3.40 1.46 -3.95
N TYR A 159 -3.58 0.35 -3.23
CA TYR A 159 -4.79 0.10 -2.45
C TYR A 159 -4.99 1.14 -1.34
N GLY A 160 -3.94 1.46 -0.58
CA GLY A 160 -4.01 2.48 0.47
C GLY A 160 -4.36 3.87 -0.06
N GLU A 161 -3.84 4.24 -1.23
CA GLU A 161 -4.22 5.48 -1.91
C GLU A 161 -5.69 5.48 -2.35
N ALA A 162 -6.18 4.35 -2.90
CA ALA A 162 -7.57 4.20 -3.28
C ALA A 162 -8.50 4.31 -2.07
N GLU A 163 -8.18 3.66 -0.95
CA GLU A 163 -8.95 3.74 0.29
C GLU A 163 -9.01 5.16 0.85
N ALA A 164 -7.89 5.90 0.80
CA ALA A 164 -7.85 7.30 1.20
C ALA A 164 -8.72 8.19 0.29
N ARG A 165 -8.73 7.93 -1.03
CA ARG A 165 -9.59 8.64 -1.98
C ARG A 165 -11.07 8.33 -1.75
N GLU A 166 -11.44 7.06 -1.60
CA GLU A 166 -12.79 6.59 -1.30
C GLU A 166 -13.33 7.25 -0.03
N ARG A 167 -12.55 7.17 1.06
CA ARG A 167 -12.89 7.82 2.34
C ARG A 167 -13.12 9.32 2.17
N ARG A 168 -12.20 10.01 1.49
CA ARG A 168 -12.34 11.44 1.23
C ARG A 168 -13.61 11.74 0.43
N HIS A 169 -13.94 10.92 -0.57
CA HIS A 169 -15.13 11.09 -1.39
C HIS A 169 -16.42 10.87 -0.58
N THR A 170 -16.53 9.77 0.15
CA THR A 170 -17.68 9.45 1.00
C THR A 170 -17.92 10.52 2.06
N ARG A 171 -16.86 10.98 2.74
CA ARG A 171 -16.95 12.05 3.75
C ARG A 171 -17.40 13.37 3.15
N ARG A 172 -16.87 13.74 1.97
CA ARG A 172 -17.30 14.94 1.23
C ARG A 172 -18.77 14.88 0.86
N ARG A 173 -19.27 13.75 0.36
CA ARG A 173 -20.69 13.56 0.04
C ARG A 173 -21.61 13.74 1.24
N ARG A 174 -21.14 13.38 2.44
CA ARG A 174 -21.87 13.55 3.72
C ARG A 174 -21.71 14.96 4.33
N GLY A 175 -21.04 15.89 3.65
CA GLY A 175 -20.79 17.25 4.16
C GLY A 175 -19.82 17.30 5.34
N ALA A 176 -19.01 16.26 5.56
CA ALA A 176 -18.03 16.26 6.64
C ALA A 176 -16.86 17.21 6.32
N LEU A 177 -16.31 17.83 7.36
CA LEU A 177 -15.13 18.68 7.24
C LEU A 177 -13.93 17.91 6.69
N ARG A 178 -13.03 18.65 6.01
CA ARG A 178 -11.79 18.12 5.47
C ARG A 178 -10.96 17.48 6.59
N GLU A 179 -10.60 16.22 6.38
CA GLU A 179 -9.78 15.45 7.31
C GLU A 179 -8.28 15.71 7.06
N THR A 180 -7.47 15.68 8.12
CA THR A 180 -6.00 15.74 8.01
C THR A 180 -5.43 14.38 7.56
N PRO A 181 -4.26 14.35 6.91
CA PRO A 181 -3.63 13.10 6.50
C PRO A 181 -3.43 12.10 7.65
N GLU A 182 -3.01 12.57 8.82
CA GLU A 182 -2.74 11.73 10.01
C GLU A 182 -4.01 11.09 10.54
N ARG A 183 -5.12 11.84 10.52
CA ARG A 183 -6.42 11.32 10.96
C ARG A 183 -6.97 10.28 9.99
N CYS A 184 -6.81 10.52 8.68
CA CYS A 184 -7.13 9.52 7.65
C CYS A 184 -6.31 8.24 7.84
N GLN A 185 -4.99 8.36 7.94
CA GLN A 185 -4.09 7.22 8.15
C GLN A 185 -4.41 6.47 9.45
N GLY A 186 -4.70 7.18 10.55
CA GLY A 186 -5.08 6.56 11.82
C GLY A 186 -6.43 5.83 11.74
N ALA A 187 -7.38 6.33 10.95
CA ALA A 187 -8.66 5.65 10.71
C ALA A 187 -8.47 4.38 9.86
N LEU A 188 -7.74 4.47 8.75
CA LEU A 188 -7.46 3.32 7.88
C LEU A 188 -6.64 2.25 8.61
N ARG A 189 -5.67 2.63 9.44
CA ARG A 189 -4.92 1.67 10.25
C ARG A 189 -5.84 0.87 11.18
N ARG A 190 -6.75 1.52 11.90
CA ARG A 190 -7.72 0.85 12.77
C ARG A 190 -8.68 -0.06 11.98
N MET A 191 -9.11 0.39 10.80
CA MET A 191 -9.91 -0.43 9.89
C MET A 191 -9.19 -1.75 9.54
N HIS A 192 -7.91 -1.67 9.14
CA HIS A 192 -7.13 -2.87 8.83
C HIS A 192 -6.88 -3.76 10.05
N GLU A 193 -6.68 -3.19 11.24
CA GLU A 193 -6.54 -3.95 12.48
C GLU A 193 -7.83 -4.74 12.81
N GLU A 194 -9.00 -4.13 12.64
CA GLU A 194 -10.31 -4.80 12.79
C GLU A 194 -10.48 -5.92 11.75
N ILE A 195 -10.20 -5.64 10.48
CA ILE A 195 -10.31 -6.63 9.39
C ILE A 195 -9.34 -7.80 9.62
N ALA A 196 -8.10 -7.51 10.00
CA ALA A 196 -7.10 -8.54 10.30
C ALA A 196 -7.50 -9.41 11.50
N ALA A 197 -8.25 -8.88 12.47
CA ALA A 197 -8.82 -9.69 13.54
C ALA A 197 -9.88 -10.66 13.02
N ILE A 198 -10.78 -10.21 12.14
CA ILE A 198 -11.82 -11.06 11.53
C ILE A 198 -11.21 -12.23 10.75
N TYR A 199 -10.25 -11.96 9.85
CA TYR A 199 -9.64 -13.04 9.07
C TYR A 199 -8.75 -13.96 9.91
N ARG A 200 -8.10 -13.47 10.97
CA ARG A 200 -7.36 -14.33 11.91
C ARG A 200 -8.28 -15.27 12.68
N ASP A 201 -9.44 -14.80 13.12
CA ASP A 201 -10.45 -15.64 13.78
C ASP A 201 -11.01 -16.69 12.81
N ALA A 202 -11.34 -16.28 11.58
CA ALA A 202 -11.79 -17.20 10.53
C ALA A 202 -10.72 -18.27 10.19
N TRP A 203 -9.45 -17.88 10.10
CA TRP A 203 -8.31 -18.80 9.94
C TRP A 203 -8.20 -19.78 11.13
N GLY A 204 -8.39 -19.30 12.35
CA GLY A 204 -8.39 -20.12 13.56
C GLY A 204 -9.46 -21.21 13.51
N LYS A 205 -10.69 -20.83 13.15
CA LYS A 205 -11.84 -21.75 13.00
C LYS A 205 -11.64 -22.77 11.88
N ALA A 206 -11.12 -22.34 10.74
CA ALA A 206 -10.83 -23.22 9.61
C ALA A 206 -9.78 -24.28 9.98
N ARG A 207 -8.75 -23.91 10.76
CA ARG A 207 -7.67 -24.82 11.18
C ARG A 207 -8.11 -25.84 12.24
N THR A 208 -9.00 -25.48 13.16
CA THR A 208 -9.44 -26.37 14.24
C THR A 208 -10.56 -27.33 13.82
N GLY A 209 -11.10 -27.20 12.60
CA GLY A 209 -12.22 -28.02 12.11
C GLY A 209 -13.53 -27.76 12.86
N VAL A 210 -13.55 -26.79 13.77
CA VAL A 210 -14.74 -26.38 14.51
C VAL A 210 -15.52 -25.43 13.60
N ALA A 211 -16.28 -26.00 12.67
CA ALA A 211 -17.45 -25.34 12.11
C ALA A 211 -18.50 -25.24 13.23
N ALA A 212 -18.25 -24.39 14.23
CA ALA A 212 -19.24 -24.10 15.25
C ALA A 212 -20.48 -23.53 14.54
N GLU A 213 -21.64 -24.11 14.85
CA GLU A 213 -22.94 -23.58 14.48
C GLU A 213 -22.93 -22.05 14.58
N ALA A 214 -23.39 -21.41 13.52
CA ALA A 214 -23.24 -19.99 13.28
C ALA A 214 -23.92 -19.14 14.37
N GLU A 215 -23.20 -18.83 15.45
CA GLU A 215 -23.39 -17.55 16.12
C GLU A 215 -22.81 -16.48 15.18
N PRO A 216 -23.57 -15.41 14.85
CA PRO A 216 -23.06 -14.33 14.04
C PRO A 216 -21.78 -13.77 14.66
N PRO A 217 -20.78 -13.36 13.87
CA PRO A 217 -19.53 -12.83 14.39
C PRO A 217 -19.87 -11.69 15.34
N ARG A 218 -19.59 -11.89 16.64
CA ARG A 218 -19.62 -10.82 17.62
C ARG A 218 -18.54 -9.86 17.19
N LEU A 219 -18.94 -8.75 16.55
CA LEU A 219 -18.06 -7.63 16.23
C LEU A 219 -17.16 -7.40 17.45
N PRO A 220 -15.83 -7.28 17.29
CA PRO A 220 -14.96 -6.95 18.40
C PRO A 220 -15.55 -5.72 19.07
N GLN A 221 -15.99 -5.88 20.32
CA GLN A 221 -16.50 -4.75 21.07
C GLN A 221 -15.38 -3.72 21.07
N PRO A 222 -15.66 -2.44 20.73
CA PRO A 222 -14.65 -1.41 20.82
C PRO A 222 -14.04 -1.53 22.21
N LEU A 223 -12.71 -1.55 22.29
CA LEU A 223 -11.97 -1.57 23.55
C LEU A 223 -12.69 -0.62 24.51
N ARG A 224 -13.37 -1.19 25.52
CA ARG A 224 -14.12 -0.43 26.52
C ARG A 224 -13.09 0.38 27.31
N GLY A 225 -12.80 1.58 26.85
CA GLY A 225 -12.66 2.70 27.78
C GLY A 225 -13.99 2.79 28.53
N GLY A 226 -13.95 2.56 29.84
CA GLY A 226 -15.14 2.40 30.67
C GLY A 226 -16.17 3.52 30.45
N CYS A 227 -17.26 3.18 29.77
CA CYS A 227 -18.46 4.01 29.71
C CYS A 227 -19.55 3.29 30.50
N ASN A 228 -19.68 3.68 31.76
CA ASN A 228 -20.85 3.39 32.58
C ASN A 228 -22.10 3.89 31.84
N LYS A 229 -23.10 3.04 31.72
CA LYS A 229 -24.43 3.42 31.23
C LYS A 229 -25.11 4.29 32.29
N GLY A 230 -24.77 5.57 32.29
CA GLY A 230 -25.59 6.60 32.94
C GLY A 230 -26.79 6.91 32.05
N SER A 231 -27.98 6.80 32.63
CA SER A 231 -29.27 7.23 32.06
C SER A 231 -29.17 8.62 31.42
N ALA A 232 -30.01 8.94 30.42
CA ALA A 232 -30.07 10.25 29.79
C ALA A 232 -30.31 11.41 30.80
N ALA A 233 -30.89 11.12 31.97
CA ALA A 233 -31.00 12.07 33.08
C ALA A 233 -29.63 12.41 33.71
N ASP A 234 -28.73 11.43 33.76
CA ASP A 234 -27.39 11.51 34.37
C ASP A 234 -26.39 12.30 33.49
N ARG A 235 -26.67 12.40 32.17
CA ARG A 235 -25.90 13.22 31.21
C ARG A 235 -26.25 14.71 31.29
N LEU A 236 -27.51 15.05 31.58
CA LEU A 236 -27.92 16.45 31.78
C LEU A 236 -27.39 16.99 33.11
N GLU A 237 -27.34 16.15 34.14
CA GLU A 237 -26.79 16.51 35.45
C GLU A 237 -25.27 16.73 35.38
N LYS A 238 -24.51 15.87 34.68
CA LYS A 238 -23.05 16.01 34.51
C LYS A 238 -22.61 17.18 33.62
N VAL A 239 -23.45 17.60 32.66
CA VAL A 239 -23.20 18.81 31.86
C VAL A 239 -23.52 20.06 32.67
N SER A 240 -24.55 20.00 33.54
CA SER A 240 -24.90 21.08 34.46
C SER A 240 -23.83 21.28 35.54
N THR A 241 -23.30 20.21 36.14
CA THR A 241 -22.25 20.29 37.16
C THR A 241 -20.92 20.77 36.59
N ARG A 242 -20.51 20.34 35.39
CA ARG A 242 -19.29 20.85 34.73
C ARG A 242 -19.38 22.33 34.36
N LYS A 243 -20.58 22.82 34.02
CA LYS A 243 -20.80 24.24 33.74
C LYS A 243 -20.76 25.06 35.03
N ALA A 244 -21.34 24.55 36.11
CA ALA A 244 -21.27 25.16 37.45
C ALA A 244 -19.85 25.16 38.04
N GLU A 245 -19.07 24.09 37.85
CA GLU A 245 -17.66 24.00 38.28
C GLU A 245 -16.77 24.96 37.48
N ALA A 246 -16.99 25.11 36.17
CA ALA A 246 -16.27 26.08 35.35
C ALA A 246 -16.61 27.54 35.73
N GLU A 247 -17.86 27.82 36.08
CA GLU A 247 -18.28 29.13 36.59
C GLU A 247 -17.71 29.42 37.99
N GLN A 248 -17.66 28.42 38.89
CA GLN A 248 -17.01 28.55 40.19
C GLN A 248 -15.50 28.78 40.07
N GLN A 249 -14.80 28.02 39.20
CA GLN A 249 -13.37 28.23 38.95
C GLN A 249 -13.09 29.59 38.30
N GLY A 250 -13.99 30.07 37.43
CA GLY A 250 -13.93 31.43 36.88
C GLY A 250 -14.06 32.51 37.97
N GLN A 251 -15.05 32.36 38.86
CA GLN A 251 -15.25 33.28 39.99
C GLN A 251 -14.11 33.24 41.01
N GLU A 252 -13.52 32.08 41.27
CA GLU A 252 -12.35 31.95 42.14
C GLU A 252 -11.10 32.60 41.52
N ARG A 253 -10.89 32.45 40.22
CA ARG A 253 -9.80 33.14 39.50
C ARG A 253 -9.95 34.65 39.57
N VAL A 254 -11.15 35.18 39.33
CA VAL A 254 -11.43 36.63 39.45
C VAL A 254 -11.24 37.12 40.89
N LYS A 255 -11.67 36.35 41.89
CA LYS A 255 -11.40 36.68 43.31
C LYS A 255 -9.91 36.66 43.65
N GLN A 256 -9.14 35.70 43.13
CA GLN A 256 -7.70 35.64 43.35
C GLN A 256 -6.97 36.79 42.64
N GLU A 257 -7.36 37.13 41.42
CA GLU A 257 -6.83 38.28 40.70
C GLU A 257 -7.14 39.60 41.42
N TRP A 258 -8.35 39.76 41.98
CA TRP A 258 -8.70 40.92 42.79
C TRP A 258 -7.88 41.00 44.08
N LYS A 259 -7.71 39.89 44.82
CA LYS A 259 -6.84 39.84 46.01
C LYS A 259 -5.38 40.15 45.67
N ASN A 260 -4.88 39.67 44.54
CA ASN A 260 -3.52 39.97 44.07
C ASN A 260 -3.36 41.45 43.67
N ALA A 261 -4.38 42.05 43.06
CA ALA A 261 -4.41 43.48 42.75
C ALA A 261 -4.43 44.33 44.02
N GLU A 262 -5.25 43.95 45.02
CA GLU A 262 -5.34 44.63 46.32
C GLU A 262 -4.04 44.51 47.15
N ARG A 263 -3.34 43.37 47.04
CA ARG A 263 -2.00 43.22 47.63
C ARG A 263 -0.98 44.13 46.96
N LYS A 264 -1.02 44.25 45.63
CA LYS A 264 -0.13 45.15 44.87
C LYS A 264 -0.41 46.62 45.13
N THR A 265 -1.65 47.02 45.42
CA THR A 265 -1.97 48.40 45.82
C THR A 265 -1.52 48.71 47.24
N ARG A 266 -1.61 47.75 48.18
CA ARG A 266 -1.02 47.88 49.53
C ARG A 266 0.51 47.97 49.51
N GLU A 267 1.19 47.20 48.66
CA GLU A 267 2.64 47.26 48.52
C GLU A 267 3.13 48.57 47.87
N ARG A 268 2.30 49.20 47.02
CA ARG A 268 2.59 50.52 46.45
C ARG A 268 2.26 51.70 47.37
N GLY A 269 1.42 51.50 48.39
CA GLY A 269 1.11 52.50 49.41
C GLY A 269 2.08 52.53 50.60
N GLY A 270 3.01 51.57 50.70
CA GLY A 270 3.95 51.43 51.81
C GLY A 270 5.34 52.06 51.61
N ARG A 271 5.61 52.70 50.47
CA ARG A 271 6.83 53.52 50.27
C ARG A 271 6.46 54.99 50.24
N GLY A 272 6.16 55.49 51.43
CA GLY A 272 5.90 56.89 51.68
C GLY A 272 6.22 57.21 53.12
N LEU A 273 7.51 57.15 53.45
CA LEU A 273 8.26 57.99 54.39
C LEU A 273 9.74 57.84 54.05
#